data_AF-A0A9E1WLE4-F1
#
_entry.id   AF-A0A9E1WLE4-F1
#
_cell.length_a   1.000
_cell.length_b   1.000
_cell.length_c   1.000
_cell.angle_alpha   90.00
_cell.angle_beta   90.00
_cell.angle_gamma   90.00
#
_symmetry.space_group_name_H-M   'P 1'
#
loop_
_entity.id
_entity.type
_entity.pdbx_description
1 polymer ?
#
loop_
_entity_poly.entity_id
_entity_poly.type
_entity_poly.pdbx_seq_one_letter_code
_entity_poly.pdbx_strand_id
1 'polypeptide(L)'
;MLKKLSLILLLSISSNAQAQNLEEFTVKNIHFHMGVIAAFAEVVYLDVKQIGLSEMFTAEEATKWEPVVKHIAERNGVLYYRESEFMVTDLFDGTRSDGLTLFVIYKGDTLEKYNALKKRKADYIAANGYDKQAKREIATGFGKLLDYSDVVIDQLIEKNGT
;
A
#
# COMPACT_ATOMS: atom_id res chain seq x y z
N MET A 1 -8.81 47.11 38.14
CA MET A 1 -8.90 46.65 36.74
C MET A 1 -7.80 45.62 36.50
N LEU A 2 -8.09 44.34 36.72
CA LEU A 2 -7.14 43.24 36.52
C LEU A 2 -7.37 42.64 35.13
N LYS A 3 -6.42 42.81 34.21
CA LYS A 3 -6.48 42.24 32.86
C LYS A 3 -6.40 40.71 32.97
N LYS A 4 -7.45 40.02 32.52
CA LYS A 4 -7.46 38.57 32.32
C LYS A 4 -6.40 38.21 31.27
N LEU A 5 -5.35 37.50 31.69
CA LEU A 5 -4.39 36.89 30.79
C LEU A 5 -5.01 35.57 30.32
N SER A 6 -5.53 35.55 29.09
CA SER A 6 -6.00 34.32 28.45
C SER A 6 -4.80 33.42 28.18
N LEU A 7 -4.69 32.35 28.95
CA LEU A 7 -3.77 31.25 28.69
C LEU A 7 -4.33 30.43 27.52
N ILE A 8 -3.80 30.65 26.32
CA ILE A 8 -4.08 29.79 25.16
C ILE A 8 -3.36 28.46 25.43
N LEU A 9 -4.12 27.47 25.89
CA LEU A 9 -3.68 26.09 25.97
C LEU A 9 -3.59 25.57 24.53
N LEU A 10 -2.37 25.56 23.97
CA LEU A 10 -2.05 24.79 22.77
C LEU A 10 -2.25 23.32 23.12
N LEU A 11 -3.46 22.81 22.86
CA LEU A 11 -3.72 21.39 22.70
C LEU A 11 -2.89 20.95 21.50
N SER A 12 -1.69 20.44 21.77
CA SER A 12 -0.98 19.56 20.86
C SER A 12 -1.93 18.41 20.54
N ILE A 13 -2.57 18.49 19.37
CA ILE A 13 -3.25 17.34 18.78
C ILE A 13 -2.10 16.38 18.48
N SER A 14 -1.83 15.49 19.42
CA SER A 14 -1.07 14.29 19.15
C SER A 14 -1.90 13.53 18.13
N SER A 15 -1.67 13.78 16.84
CA SER A 15 -2.08 12.83 15.83
C SER A 15 -1.54 11.49 16.30
N ASN A 16 -2.40 10.49 16.43
CA ASN A 16 -1.98 9.09 16.53
C ASN A 16 -1.36 8.68 15.17
N ALA A 17 -0.30 9.38 14.77
CA ALA A 17 0.59 9.09 13.67
C ALA A 17 1.54 7.96 14.09
N GLN A 18 0.99 6.92 14.72
CA GLN A 18 1.65 5.62 14.84
C GLN A 18 1.52 4.88 13.49
N ALA A 19 1.64 5.61 12.39
CA ALA A 19 1.59 5.10 11.03
C ALA A 19 3.04 4.87 10.62
N GLN A 20 3.46 3.62 10.74
CA GLN A 20 4.72 3.09 10.21
C GLN A 20 5.97 3.81 10.73
N ASN A 21 6.62 3.22 11.74
CA ASN A 21 8.00 3.55 12.00
C ASN A 21 8.76 3.14 10.73
N LEU A 22 9.08 4.09 9.83
CA LEU A 22 9.90 3.83 8.65
C LEU A 22 11.26 3.41 9.19
N GLU A 23 11.41 2.11 9.31
CA GLU A 23 12.47 1.51 10.10
C GLU A 23 13.78 1.70 9.34
N GLU A 24 14.78 2.27 10.01
CA GLU A 24 16.11 2.49 9.45
C GLU A 24 16.66 1.20 8.81
N PHE A 25 17.51 1.36 7.78
CA PHE A 25 18.16 0.23 7.10
C PHE A 25 19.23 -0.44 7.99
N THR A 26 18.77 -1.15 9.02
CA THR A 26 19.58 -1.89 10.00
C THR A 26 19.55 -3.38 9.70
N VAL A 27 20.52 -4.14 10.23
CA VAL A 27 20.57 -5.60 10.06
C VAL A 27 19.26 -6.28 10.49
N LYS A 28 18.66 -5.86 11.60
CA LYS A 28 17.39 -6.43 12.10
C LYS A 28 16.27 -6.21 11.07
N ASN A 29 16.13 -4.98 10.59
CA ASN A 29 15.03 -4.59 9.70
C ASN A 29 15.23 -5.18 8.31
N ILE A 30 16.51 -5.36 7.90
CA ILE A 30 16.86 -6.10 6.69
C ILE A 30 16.29 -7.52 6.73
N HIS A 31 16.53 -8.29 7.80
CA HIS A 31 16.01 -9.65 7.89
C HIS A 31 14.47 -9.70 7.89
N PHE A 32 13.82 -8.74 8.55
CA PHE A 32 12.36 -8.66 8.56
C PHE A 32 11.79 -8.41 7.16
N HIS A 33 12.21 -7.33 6.49
CA HIS A 33 11.68 -6.98 5.17
C HIS A 33 12.05 -8.01 4.10
N MET A 34 13.27 -8.57 4.15
CA MET A 34 13.64 -9.71 3.30
C MET A 34 12.68 -10.89 3.50
N GLY A 35 12.36 -11.22 4.75
CA GLY A 35 11.41 -12.29 5.07
C GLY A 35 10.02 -12.03 4.49
N VAL A 36 9.52 -10.80 4.61
CA VAL A 36 8.22 -10.39 4.03
C VAL A 36 8.23 -10.56 2.51
N ILE A 37 9.25 -10.03 1.83
CA ILE A 37 9.36 -10.09 0.36
C ILE A 37 9.50 -11.56 -0.10
N ALA A 38 10.33 -12.36 0.58
CA ALA A 38 10.53 -13.77 0.24
C ALA A 38 9.25 -14.60 0.43
N ALA A 39 8.51 -14.38 1.53
CA ALA A 39 7.25 -15.06 1.78
C ALA A 39 6.21 -14.73 0.69
N PHE A 40 6.08 -13.44 0.32
CA PHE A 40 5.18 -13.04 -0.76
C PHE A 40 5.61 -13.59 -2.13
N ALA A 41 6.91 -13.62 -2.42
CA ALA A 41 7.42 -14.21 -3.65
C ALA A 41 7.09 -15.70 -3.75
N GLU A 42 7.19 -16.45 -2.66
CA GLU A 42 6.82 -17.87 -2.62
C GLU A 42 5.32 -18.09 -2.87
N VAL A 43 4.46 -17.39 -2.14
CA VAL A 43 2.99 -17.57 -2.31
C VAL A 43 2.48 -17.08 -3.65
N VAL A 44 3.14 -16.09 -4.27
CA VAL A 44 2.84 -15.66 -5.65
C VAL A 44 3.31 -16.71 -6.65
N TYR A 45 4.52 -17.25 -6.49
CA TYR A 45 5.02 -18.32 -7.34
C TYR A 45 4.10 -19.55 -7.32
N LEU A 46 3.57 -19.91 -6.15
CA LEU A 46 2.70 -21.08 -5.94
C LEU A 46 1.21 -20.85 -6.27
N ASP A 47 0.84 -19.73 -6.90
CA ASP A 47 -0.56 -19.39 -7.22
C ASP A 47 -1.49 -19.26 -6.00
N VAL A 48 -0.93 -19.11 -4.80
CA VAL A 48 -1.69 -18.82 -3.58
C VAL A 48 -2.11 -17.35 -3.55
N LYS A 49 -1.28 -16.47 -4.12
CA LYS A 49 -1.60 -15.05 -4.33
C LYS A 49 -1.39 -14.60 -5.76
N GLN A 50 -2.25 -13.73 -6.26
CA GLN A 50 -2.07 -13.06 -7.55
C GLN A 50 -0.98 -11.97 -7.46
N ILE A 51 -1.01 -11.16 -6.40
CA ILE A 51 0.05 -10.19 -6.08
C ILE A 51 0.49 -10.29 -4.62
N GLY A 52 1.76 -9.97 -4.38
CA GLY A 52 2.31 -9.65 -3.08
C GLY A 52 2.70 -8.18 -3.00
N LEU A 53 2.51 -7.56 -1.84
CA LEU A 53 2.96 -6.19 -1.58
C LEU A 53 4.09 -6.25 -0.56
N SER A 54 5.23 -5.61 -0.84
CA SER A 54 6.21 -5.34 0.21
C SER A 54 5.67 -4.32 1.22
N GLU A 55 6.42 -4.10 2.29
CA GLU A 55 6.29 -2.88 3.08
C GLU A 55 6.53 -1.64 2.21
N MET A 56 6.04 -0.49 2.69
CA MET A 56 6.33 0.80 2.08
C MET A 56 7.67 1.36 2.58
N PHE A 57 8.41 1.99 1.68
CA PHE A 57 9.73 2.56 1.89
C PHE A 57 9.71 4.03 1.45
N THR A 58 10.62 4.85 1.98
CA THR A 58 10.95 6.10 1.28
C THR A 58 11.53 5.81 -0.11
N ALA A 59 11.53 6.78 -1.01
CA ALA A 59 12.14 6.62 -2.34
C ALA A 59 13.64 6.28 -2.25
N GLU A 60 14.36 6.81 -1.25
CA GLU A 60 15.77 6.52 -1.00
C GLU A 60 15.96 5.06 -0.53
N GLU A 61 15.17 4.62 0.44
CA GLU A 61 15.23 3.25 0.95
C GLU A 61 14.82 2.23 -0.09
N ALA A 62 13.79 2.51 -0.90
CA ALA A 62 13.41 1.66 -2.02
C ALA A 62 14.59 1.40 -2.96
N THR A 63 15.42 2.42 -3.23
CA THR A 63 16.64 2.26 -4.03
C THR A 63 17.67 1.34 -3.37
N LYS A 64 17.79 1.38 -2.03
CA LYS A 64 18.67 0.46 -1.27
C LYS A 64 18.12 -0.97 -1.27
N TRP A 65 16.80 -1.12 -1.28
CA TRP A 65 16.08 -2.40 -1.24
C TRP A 65 15.99 -3.10 -2.59
N GLU A 66 15.97 -2.35 -3.69
CA GLU A 66 15.73 -2.90 -5.03
C GLU A 66 16.69 -4.04 -5.44
N PRO A 67 18.00 -4.00 -5.14
CA PRO A 67 18.89 -5.15 -5.41
C PRO A 67 18.47 -6.42 -4.67
N VAL A 68 17.96 -6.29 -3.44
CA VAL A 68 17.49 -7.42 -2.62
C VAL A 68 16.18 -7.98 -3.17
N VAL A 69 15.23 -7.10 -3.53
CA VAL A 69 13.97 -7.47 -4.17
C VAL A 69 14.23 -8.22 -5.47
N LYS A 70 15.12 -7.69 -6.32
CA LYS A 70 15.53 -8.32 -7.59
C LYS A 70 16.08 -9.72 -7.36
N HIS A 71 16.99 -9.89 -6.41
CA HIS A 71 17.55 -11.20 -6.09
C HIS A 71 16.49 -12.21 -5.64
N ILE A 72 15.57 -11.80 -4.76
CA ILE A 72 14.48 -12.66 -4.28
C ILE A 72 13.54 -13.03 -5.44
N ALA A 73 13.14 -12.05 -6.26
CA ALA A 73 12.25 -12.28 -7.39
C ALA A 73 12.84 -13.29 -8.40
N GLU A 74 14.12 -13.10 -8.77
CA GLU A 74 14.85 -14.02 -9.66
C GLU A 74 14.94 -15.44 -9.08
N ARG A 75 15.28 -15.57 -7.79
CA ARG A 75 15.40 -16.86 -7.11
C ARG A 75 14.06 -17.61 -7.07
N ASN A 76 12.96 -16.88 -6.88
CA ASN A 76 11.63 -17.45 -6.71
C ASN A 76 10.85 -17.58 -8.04
N GLY A 77 11.41 -17.16 -9.18
CA GLY A 77 10.73 -17.26 -10.47
C GLY A 77 9.51 -16.33 -10.60
N VAL A 78 9.57 -15.17 -9.95
CA VAL A 78 8.54 -14.12 -10.01
C VAL A 78 9.13 -12.82 -10.54
N LEU A 79 8.26 -11.86 -10.84
CA LEU A 79 8.61 -10.51 -11.27
C LEU A 79 8.30 -9.51 -10.16
N TYR A 80 8.87 -8.32 -10.27
CA TYR A 80 8.55 -7.21 -9.38
C TYR A 80 8.32 -5.90 -10.14
N TYR A 81 7.53 -5.00 -9.56
CA TYR A 81 7.29 -3.65 -10.05
C TYR A 81 7.47 -2.65 -8.92
N ARG A 82 8.29 -1.62 -9.14
CA ARG A 82 8.49 -0.51 -8.20
C ARG A 82 7.33 0.47 -8.32
N GLU A 83 6.49 0.51 -7.29
CA GLU A 83 5.27 1.30 -7.23
C GLU A 83 5.47 2.52 -6.33
N SER A 84 5.53 3.71 -6.94
CA SER A 84 5.69 4.99 -6.24
C SER A 84 4.39 5.83 -6.25
N GLU A 85 3.36 5.40 -6.97
CA GLU A 85 2.05 6.05 -7.05
C GLU A 85 0.97 5.05 -6.65
N PHE A 86 1.04 4.59 -5.40
CA PHE A 86 0.22 3.50 -4.91
C PHE A 86 -1.29 3.81 -5.04
N MET A 87 -2.04 2.82 -5.50
CA MET A 87 -3.48 2.95 -5.69
C MET A 87 -4.22 2.89 -4.34
N VAL A 88 -4.34 4.04 -3.68
CA VAL A 88 -5.14 4.16 -2.45
C VAL A 88 -6.61 3.87 -2.76
N THR A 89 -7.23 3.01 -1.97
CA THR A 89 -8.66 2.69 -2.06
C THR A 89 -9.23 2.61 -0.64
N ASP A 90 -10.55 2.51 -0.52
CA ASP A 90 -11.24 2.34 0.77
C ASP A 90 -10.89 1.00 1.47
N LEU A 91 -9.97 0.20 0.94
CA LEU A 91 -9.38 -0.96 1.65
C LEU A 91 -8.35 -0.57 2.71
N PHE A 92 -7.76 0.61 2.59
CA PHE A 92 -6.68 1.09 3.46
C PHE A 92 -7.04 2.45 4.06
N ASP A 93 -6.37 2.81 5.16
CA ASP A 93 -6.40 4.18 5.66
C ASP A 93 -5.70 5.10 4.63
N GLY A 94 -6.42 6.12 4.16
CA GLY A 94 -5.97 7.00 3.07
C GLY A 94 -4.76 7.87 3.40
N THR A 95 -4.38 7.98 4.68
CA THR A 95 -3.24 8.81 5.12
C THR A 95 -1.87 8.14 4.97
N ARG A 96 -1.82 6.88 4.53
CA ARG A 96 -0.69 5.99 4.81
C ARG A 96 0.35 5.81 3.70
N SER A 97 0.11 6.28 2.49
CA SER A 97 0.97 5.96 1.32
C SER A 97 1.62 7.16 0.62
N ASP A 98 1.35 8.38 1.07
CA ASP A 98 1.83 9.58 0.37
C ASP A 98 3.35 9.68 0.39
N GLY A 99 3.95 9.79 -0.80
CA GLY A 99 5.40 9.90 -0.98
C GLY A 99 6.19 8.60 -0.72
N LEU A 100 5.51 7.49 -0.46
CA LEU A 100 6.15 6.20 -0.22
C LEU A 100 6.16 5.33 -1.49
N THR A 101 7.11 4.40 -1.52
CA THR A 101 7.31 3.42 -2.59
C THR A 101 7.24 2.01 -2.03
N LEU A 102 6.57 1.10 -2.73
CA LEU A 102 6.62 -0.33 -2.41
C LEU A 102 6.97 -1.14 -3.66
N PHE A 103 7.20 -2.43 -3.47
CA PHE A 103 7.40 -3.39 -4.55
C PHE A 103 6.19 -4.31 -4.65
N VAL A 104 5.54 -4.28 -5.81
CA VAL A 104 4.51 -5.25 -6.18
C VAL A 104 5.21 -6.49 -6.73
N ILE A 105 5.00 -7.63 -6.09
CA ILE A 105 5.53 -8.93 -6.49
C ILE A 105 4.42 -9.66 -7.25
N TYR A 106 4.71 -10.14 -8.45
CA TYR A 106 3.69 -10.70 -9.34
C TYR A 106 4.27 -11.75 -10.29
N LYS A 107 3.41 -12.45 -11.02
CA LYS A 107 3.78 -13.25 -12.19
C LYS A 107 2.70 -13.15 -13.26
N GLY A 108 3.03 -13.56 -14.49
CA GLY A 108 2.08 -13.54 -15.61
C GLY A 108 1.52 -12.14 -15.89
N ASP A 109 0.22 -12.07 -16.16
CA ASP A 109 -0.50 -10.86 -16.56
C ASP A 109 -1.00 -10.00 -15.38
N THR A 110 -0.70 -10.38 -14.14
CA THR A 110 -1.33 -9.73 -12.97
C THR A 110 -0.95 -8.24 -12.84
N LEU A 111 0.26 -7.84 -13.23
CA LEU A 111 0.64 -6.43 -13.25
C LEU A 111 -0.23 -5.63 -14.24
N GLU A 112 -0.62 -6.22 -15.37
CA GLU A 112 -1.51 -5.57 -16.34
C GLU A 112 -2.89 -5.35 -15.75
N LYS A 113 -3.43 -6.32 -15.00
CA LYS A 113 -4.72 -6.20 -14.29
C LYS A 113 -4.68 -5.09 -13.23
N TYR A 114 -3.59 -5.04 -12.46
CA TYR A 114 -3.36 -3.97 -11.49
C TYR A 114 -3.28 -2.59 -12.15
N ASN A 115 -2.50 -2.45 -13.23
CA ASN A 115 -2.38 -1.19 -13.98
C ASN A 115 -3.69 -0.79 -14.68
N ALA A 116 -4.46 -1.74 -15.19
CA ALA A 116 -5.77 -1.48 -15.78
C ALA A 116 -6.74 -0.92 -14.72
N LEU A 117 -6.68 -1.43 -13.49
CA LEU A 117 -7.49 -0.92 -12.38
C LEU A 117 -7.05 0.49 -11.95
N LYS A 118 -5.74 0.74 -11.87
CA LYS A 118 -5.18 2.11 -11.67
C LYS A 118 -5.69 3.07 -12.73
N LYS A 119 -5.63 2.66 -14.00
CA LYS A 119 -6.09 3.48 -15.13
C LYS A 119 -7.59 3.77 -15.00
N ARG A 120 -8.42 2.77 -14.68
CA ARG A 120 -9.86 2.96 -14.51
C ARG A 120 -10.17 3.97 -13.40
N LYS A 121 -9.48 3.87 -12.26
CA LYS A 121 -9.60 4.87 -11.18
C LYS A 121 -9.27 6.28 -11.71
N ALA A 122 -8.16 6.43 -12.44
CA ALA A 122 -7.77 7.71 -13.02
C ALA A 122 -8.82 8.25 -14.01
N ASP A 123 -9.40 7.38 -14.84
CA ASP A 123 -10.45 7.74 -15.79
C ASP A 123 -11.72 8.24 -15.07
N TYR A 124 -12.14 7.58 -13.97
CA TYR A 124 -13.25 8.07 -13.13
C TYR A 124 -12.98 9.44 -12.54
N ILE A 125 -11.75 9.68 -12.04
CA ILE A 125 -11.36 10.98 -11.49
C ILE A 125 -11.39 12.06 -12.57
N ALA A 126 -10.81 11.78 -13.74
CA ALA A 126 -10.78 12.72 -14.87
C ALA A 126 -12.18 13.08 -15.38
N ALA A 127 -13.12 12.13 -15.32
CA ALA A 127 -14.53 12.33 -15.69
C ALA A 127 -15.38 12.96 -14.57
N ASN A 128 -14.80 13.31 -13.41
CA ASN A 128 -15.52 13.75 -12.21
C ASN A 128 -16.60 12.75 -11.74
N GLY A 129 -16.37 11.46 -11.99
CA GLY A 129 -17.27 10.33 -11.70
C GLY A 129 -16.75 9.36 -10.65
N TYR A 130 -15.73 9.74 -9.87
CA TYR A 130 -15.19 8.92 -8.78
C TYR A 130 -16.08 9.01 -7.52
N ASP A 131 -17.35 8.64 -7.67
CA ASP A 131 -18.37 8.64 -6.63
C ASP A 131 -18.32 7.37 -5.75
N LYS A 132 -19.31 7.20 -4.87
CA LYS A 132 -19.39 6.04 -3.96
C LYS A 132 -19.40 4.70 -4.68
N GLN A 133 -20.06 4.61 -5.85
CA GLN A 133 -20.14 3.36 -6.61
C GLN A 133 -18.79 3.07 -7.27
N ALA A 134 -18.16 4.07 -7.90
CA ALA A 134 -16.85 3.94 -8.50
C ALA A 134 -15.76 3.60 -7.46
N LYS A 135 -15.77 4.27 -6.30
CA LYS A 135 -14.87 3.94 -5.17
C LYS A 135 -15.00 2.46 -4.76
N ARG A 136 -16.23 1.98 -4.57
CA ARG A 136 -16.50 0.59 -4.19
C ARG A 136 -16.06 -0.40 -5.28
N GLU A 137 -16.26 -0.08 -6.55
CA GLU A 137 -15.77 -0.91 -7.66
C GLU A 137 -14.24 -1.04 -7.62
N ILE A 138 -13.52 0.08 -7.52
CA ILE A 138 -12.06 0.08 -7.51
C ILE A 138 -11.51 -0.64 -6.26
N ALA A 139 -12.08 -0.38 -5.08
CA ALA A 139 -11.69 -1.07 -3.85
C ALA A 139 -11.95 -2.58 -3.94
N THR A 140 -13.10 -2.99 -4.46
CA THR A 140 -13.43 -4.42 -4.63
C THR A 140 -12.47 -5.07 -5.62
N GLY A 141 -12.23 -4.46 -6.78
CA GLY A 141 -11.28 -4.96 -7.78
C GLY A 141 -9.88 -5.13 -7.20
N PHE A 142 -9.43 -4.18 -6.37
CA PHE A 142 -8.10 -4.27 -5.78
C PHE A 142 -8.04 -5.35 -4.70
N GLY A 143 -9.09 -5.48 -3.90
CA GLY A 143 -9.21 -6.52 -2.88
C GLY A 143 -9.20 -7.92 -3.48
N LYS A 144 -9.80 -8.09 -4.66
CA LYS A 144 -9.73 -9.33 -5.43
C LYS A 144 -8.33 -9.63 -5.95
N LEU A 145 -7.58 -8.63 -6.42
CA LEU A 145 -6.17 -8.83 -6.78
C LEU A 145 -5.31 -9.25 -5.58
N LEU A 146 -5.68 -8.84 -4.36
CA LEU A 146 -5.00 -9.24 -3.11
C LEU A 146 -5.44 -10.62 -2.58
N ASP A 147 -6.38 -11.27 -3.28
CA ASP A 147 -7.07 -12.50 -2.88
C ASP A 147 -7.78 -12.38 -1.52
N TYR A 148 -8.37 -11.22 -1.24
CA TYR A 148 -9.27 -11.07 -0.09
C TYR A 148 -10.64 -11.69 -0.40
N SER A 149 -11.26 -12.28 0.63
CA SER A 149 -12.65 -12.73 0.52
C SER A 149 -13.61 -11.55 0.41
N ASP A 150 -14.79 -11.75 -0.18
CA ASP A 150 -15.82 -10.70 -0.27
C ASP A 150 -16.16 -10.12 1.10
N VAL A 151 -16.24 -10.97 2.12
CA VAL A 151 -16.51 -10.56 3.50
C VAL A 151 -15.42 -9.62 4.01
N VAL A 152 -14.14 -9.94 3.79
CA VAL A 152 -13.03 -9.09 4.23
C VAL A 152 -13.01 -7.76 3.46
N ILE A 153 -13.26 -7.80 2.15
CA ILE A 153 -13.36 -6.60 1.32
C ILE A 153 -14.46 -5.67 1.85
N ASP A 154 -15.65 -6.21 2.09
CA ASP A 154 -16.79 -5.44 2.60
C ASP A 154 -16.49 -4.82 3.97
N GLN A 155 -15.89 -5.59 4.87
CA GLN A 155 -15.50 -5.09 6.20
C GLN A 155 -14.47 -3.97 6.12
N LEU A 156 -13.47 -4.08 5.23
CA LEU A 156 -12.46 -3.04 5.05
C LEU A 156 -13.08 -1.77 4.44
N ILE A 157 -13.93 -1.91 3.43
CA ILE A 157 -14.64 -0.78 2.82
C ILE A 157 -15.58 -0.11 3.83
N GLU A 158 -16.29 -0.86 4.67
CA GLU A 158 -17.14 -0.28 5.71
C GLU A 158 -16.31 0.45 6.77
N LYS A 159 -15.16 -0.12 7.13
CA LYS A 159 -14.27 0.44 8.15
C LYS A 159 -13.59 1.74 7.70
N ASN A 160 -13.11 1.81 6.45
CA ASN A 160 -12.31 2.94 5.99
C ASN A 160 -13.04 3.86 4.99
N GLY A 161 -14.13 3.38 4.38
CA GLY A 161 -14.91 4.13 3.40
C GLY A 161 -15.60 5.34 4.04
N THR A 162 -15.27 6.52 3.54
CA THR A 162 -15.91 7.81 3.88
C THR A 162 -16.67 8.37 2.67
#